data_AF-A0A8C2YVY2-F1
#
_entry.id   AF-A0A8C2YVY2-F1
#
_cell.length_a   1.000
_cell.length_b   1.000
_cell.length_c   1.000
_cell.angle_alpha   90.00
_cell.angle_beta   90.00
_cell.angle_gamma   90.00
#
_symmetry.space_group_name_H-M   'P 1'
#
loop_
_entity.id
_entity.type
_entity.pdbx_description
1 polymer ?
#
loop_
_entity_poly.entity_id
_entity_poly.type
_entity_poly.pdbx_seq_one_letter_code
_entity_poly.pdbx_strand_id
1 'polypeptide(L)'
;MRRLELHPSMRCWCGALALLLAWVLVALDAKLICWQALLRCHEEPECDLAYGQYLAACEGNIRGTRMQCPSHCINALIRLNHTRSGPDLETCDCARDMECLGAKRAVEPCLPRRHPSDAGGIGCMEARQRCEEDSDCHASLTAYLSYCGQLFNGRKCSSKCKATIQQMLFIPNGALLNRCVCDGVERPFCEVVKENMSKLCAIGDDERKCSSQRTKARVVWDQVPKLTEAPVRPPPSSSSL
;
A
#
# COMPACT_ATOMS: atom_id res chain seq x y z
N MET A 1 -55.89 -23.86 15.43
CA MET A 1 -55.22 -23.40 14.19
C MET A 1 -55.95 -22.18 13.66
N ARG A 2 -55.50 -20.95 13.96
CA ARG A 2 -56.05 -19.72 13.35
C ARG A 2 -55.05 -19.24 12.31
N ARG A 3 -55.42 -19.34 11.03
CA ARG A 3 -54.70 -18.71 9.93
C ARG A 3 -54.85 -17.20 10.08
N LEU A 4 -53.73 -16.49 10.14
CA LEU A 4 -53.68 -15.04 9.96
C LEU A 4 -53.91 -14.76 8.47
N GLU A 5 -55.16 -14.49 8.12
CA GLU A 5 -55.56 -13.99 6.80
C GLU A 5 -55.05 -12.54 6.66
N LEU A 6 -53.90 -12.36 6.00
CA LEU A 6 -53.43 -11.03 5.62
C LEU A 6 -54.34 -10.46 4.51
N HIS A 7 -54.97 -9.33 4.83
CA HIS A 7 -55.82 -8.54 3.92
C HIS A 7 -55.15 -8.32 2.54
N PRO A 8 -55.88 -8.51 1.41
CA PRO A 8 -55.32 -8.38 0.06
C PRO A 8 -54.77 -6.98 -0.26
N SER A 9 -55.30 -5.94 0.40
CA SER A 9 -54.82 -4.55 0.27
C SER A 9 -53.40 -4.33 0.83
N MET A 10 -53.06 -4.97 1.95
CA MET A 10 -51.73 -4.84 2.58
C MET A 10 -50.63 -5.53 1.77
N ARG A 11 -50.96 -6.61 1.06
CA ARG A 11 -50.03 -7.32 0.16
C ARG A 11 -49.65 -6.49 -1.07
N CYS A 12 -50.58 -5.72 -1.63
CA CYS A 12 -50.30 -4.79 -2.73
C CYS A 12 -49.38 -3.65 -2.31
N TRP A 13 -49.60 -3.07 -1.12
CA TRP A 13 -48.77 -1.97 -0.63
C TRP A 13 -47.34 -2.39 -0.30
N CYS A 14 -47.15 -3.56 0.32
CA CYS A 14 -45.82 -4.12 0.54
C CYS A 14 -45.10 -4.45 -0.78
N GLY A 15 -45.82 -4.92 -1.81
CA GLY A 15 -45.26 -5.17 -3.14
C GLY A 15 -44.81 -3.89 -3.86
N ALA A 16 -45.61 -2.82 -3.80
CA ALA A 16 -45.27 -1.52 -4.40
C ALA A 16 -44.07 -0.85 -3.71
N LEU A 17 -44.01 -0.91 -2.37
CA LEU A 17 -42.86 -0.43 -1.59
C LEU A 17 -41.59 -1.23 -1.89
N ALA A 18 -41.68 -2.54 -2.02
CA ALA A 18 -40.54 -3.38 -2.39
C ALA A 18 -40.03 -3.08 -3.81
N LEU A 19 -40.93 -2.81 -4.76
CA LEU A 19 -40.56 -2.40 -6.13
C LEU A 19 -39.91 -1.02 -6.17
N LEU A 20 -40.42 -0.05 -5.42
CA LEU A 20 -39.83 1.29 -5.30
C LEU A 20 -38.45 1.23 -4.63
N LEU A 21 -38.31 0.46 -3.54
CA LEU A 21 -37.02 0.23 -2.89
C LEU A 21 -36.04 -0.45 -3.84
N ALA A 22 -36.47 -1.47 -4.58
CA ALA A 22 -35.62 -2.13 -5.59
C ALA A 22 -35.20 -1.15 -6.71
N TRP A 23 -36.09 -0.29 -7.19
CA TRP A 23 -35.77 0.74 -8.19
C TRP A 23 -34.78 1.77 -7.65
N VAL A 24 -34.98 2.23 -6.42
CA VAL A 24 -34.06 3.18 -5.75
C VAL A 24 -32.70 2.55 -5.55
N LEU A 25 -32.63 1.28 -5.14
CA LEU A 25 -31.37 0.54 -5.01
C LEU A 25 -30.65 0.39 -6.36
N VAL A 26 -31.38 0.07 -7.44
CA VAL A 26 -30.80 -0.03 -8.80
C VAL A 26 -30.30 1.33 -9.31
N ALA A 27 -31.00 2.42 -9.00
CA ALA A 27 -30.59 3.77 -9.41
C ALA A 27 -29.35 4.27 -8.67
N LEU A 28 -29.16 3.84 -7.42
CA LEU A 28 -28.00 4.23 -6.60
C LEU A 28 -26.68 3.65 -7.10
N ASP A 29 -26.70 2.51 -7.79
CA ASP A 29 -25.51 1.85 -8.37
C ASP A 29 -25.32 2.13 -9.88
N ALA A 30 -26.15 2.98 -10.48
CA ALA A 30 -26.07 3.26 -11.91
C ALA A 30 -24.83 4.11 -12.25
N LYS A 31 -23.79 3.46 -12.77
CA LYS A 31 -22.60 4.13 -13.32
C LYS A 31 -22.94 4.85 -14.63
N LEU A 32 -22.37 6.03 -14.83
CA LEU A 32 -22.45 6.74 -16.12
C LEU A 32 -21.80 5.92 -17.22
N ILE A 33 -22.30 6.03 -18.45
CA ILE A 33 -21.54 5.55 -19.62
C ILE A 33 -20.40 6.55 -19.88
N CYS A 34 -19.20 6.08 -20.22
CA CYS A 34 -18.01 6.95 -20.29
C CYS A 34 -18.13 8.16 -21.23
N TRP A 35 -18.89 8.07 -22.31
CA TRP A 35 -19.15 9.24 -23.17
C TRP A 35 -20.00 10.31 -22.45
N GLN A 36 -20.90 9.93 -21.54
CA GLN A 36 -21.69 10.86 -20.74
C GLN A 36 -20.82 11.56 -19.69
N ALA A 37 -19.96 10.79 -19.01
CA ALA A 37 -18.97 11.35 -18.09
C ALA A 37 -18.04 12.34 -18.81
N LEU A 38 -17.64 12.01 -20.04
CA LEU A 38 -16.80 12.88 -20.87
C LEU A 38 -17.50 14.17 -21.27
N LEU A 39 -18.77 14.11 -21.68
CA LEU A 39 -19.55 15.32 -21.96
C LEU A 39 -19.63 16.24 -20.74
N ARG A 40 -19.92 15.69 -19.55
CA ARG A 40 -19.94 16.48 -18.31
C ARG A 40 -18.60 17.12 -17.99
N CYS A 41 -17.51 16.39 -18.21
CA CYS A 41 -16.16 16.93 -18.02
C CYS A 41 -15.87 18.08 -19.00
N HIS A 42 -16.28 17.97 -20.27
CA HIS A 42 -16.09 19.05 -21.24
C HIS A 42 -16.95 20.30 -20.95
N GLU A 43 -18.09 20.15 -20.29
CA GLU A 43 -18.91 21.28 -19.83
C GLU A 43 -18.27 22.03 -18.63
N GLU A 44 -17.35 21.38 -17.91
CA GLU A 44 -16.59 21.96 -16.80
C GLU A 44 -15.20 22.44 -17.29
N PRO A 45 -14.93 23.76 -17.36
CA PRO A 45 -13.69 24.29 -17.94
C PRO A 45 -12.41 23.72 -17.31
N GLU A 46 -12.40 23.55 -15.99
CA GLU A 46 -11.27 22.98 -15.26
C GLU A 46 -11.06 21.50 -15.59
N CYS A 47 -12.15 20.74 -15.76
CA CYS A 47 -12.10 19.33 -16.12
C CYS A 47 -11.66 19.15 -17.58
N ASP A 48 -12.17 19.95 -18.52
CA ASP A 48 -11.75 19.95 -19.91
C ASP A 48 -10.23 20.15 -20.06
N LEU A 49 -9.70 21.17 -19.38
CA LEU A 49 -8.26 21.44 -19.36
C LEU A 49 -7.47 20.27 -18.74
N ALA A 50 -7.92 19.75 -17.60
CA ALA A 50 -7.27 18.63 -16.92
C ALA A 50 -7.30 17.35 -17.77
N TYR A 51 -8.38 17.12 -18.51
CA TYR A 51 -8.55 15.98 -19.41
C TYR A 51 -7.59 16.06 -20.60
N GLY A 52 -7.44 17.24 -21.20
CA GLY A 52 -6.42 17.48 -22.23
C GLY A 52 -5.00 17.23 -21.74
N GLN A 53 -4.68 17.68 -20.51
CA GLN A 53 -3.38 17.41 -19.88
C GLN A 53 -3.15 15.92 -19.61
N TYR A 54 -4.19 15.20 -19.17
CA TYR A 54 -4.16 13.76 -18.99
C TYR A 54 -3.84 13.03 -20.30
N LEU A 55 -4.56 13.36 -21.38
CA LEU A 55 -4.33 12.73 -22.70
C LEU A 55 -2.89 12.94 -23.18
N ALA A 56 -2.37 14.15 -23.05
CA ALA A 56 -0.99 14.47 -23.45
C ALA A 56 0.05 13.77 -22.55
N ALA A 57 -0.16 13.76 -21.24
CA ALA A 57 0.79 13.20 -20.29
C ALA A 57 0.84 11.66 -20.31
N CYS A 58 -0.29 11.01 -20.56
CA CYS A 58 -0.45 9.55 -20.52
C CYS A 58 -0.47 8.90 -21.91
N GLU A 59 -0.28 9.66 -23.00
CA GLU A 59 -0.34 9.19 -24.40
C GLU A 59 0.46 7.90 -24.62
N GLY A 60 1.69 7.85 -24.09
CA GLY A 60 2.57 6.69 -24.23
C GLY A 60 1.99 5.41 -23.61
N ASN A 61 1.33 5.53 -22.47
CA ASN A 61 0.67 4.41 -21.78
C ASN A 61 -0.63 4.04 -22.49
N ILE A 62 -1.47 5.02 -22.83
CA ILE A 62 -2.75 4.80 -23.55
C ILE A 62 -2.52 4.08 -24.88
N ARG A 63 -1.47 4.45 -25.62
CA ARG A 63 -1.10 3.79 -26.88
C ARG A 63 -0.34 2.47 -26.72
N GLY A 64 -0.03 2.05 -25.48
CA GLY A 64 0.72 0.83 -25.20
C GLY A 64 2.20 0.88 -25.56
N THR A 65 2.76 2.08 -25.81
CA THR A 65 4.19 2.26 -26.13
C THR A 65 5.08 2.32 -24.89
N ARG A 66 4.49 2.48 -23.69
CA ARG A 66 5.18 2.52 -22.40
C ARG A 66 4.41 1.70 -21.37
N MET A 67 5.15 0.91 -20.58
CA MET A 67 4.59 0.07 -19.50
C MET A 67 4.72 0.69 -18.11
N GLN A 68 5.65 1.63 -17.92
CA GLN A 68 5.81 2.38 -16.67
C GLN A 68 5.09 3.72 -16.73
N CYS A 69 4.49 4.12 -15.62
CA CYS A 69 3.77 5.38 -15.49
C CYS A 69 4.75 6.53 -15.22
N PRO A 70 4.90 7.50 -16.14
CA PRO A 70 5.73 8.66 -15.87
C PRO A 70 5.06 9.56 -14.80
N SER A 71 5.88 10.25 -14.00
CA SER A 71 5.40 11.11 -12.91
C SER A 71 4.41 12.19 -13.38
N HIS A 72 4.59 12.74 -14.58
CA HIS A 72 3.66 13.72 -15.14
C HIS A 72 2.29 13.13 -15.53
N CYS A 73 2.22 11.87 -15.95
CA CYS A 73 0.94 11.17 -16.18
C CYS A 73 0.19 10.97 -14.86
N ILE A 74 0.88 10.50 -13.82
CA ILE A 74 0.29 10.32 -12.48
C ILE A 74 -0.24 11.66 -11.95
N ASN A 75 0.54 12.73 -12.07
CA ASN A 75 0.12 14.07 -11.64
C ASN A 75 -1.07 14.61 -12.45
N ALA A 76 -1.13 14.34 -13.74
CA ALA A 76 -2.27 14.73 -14.57
C ALA A 76 -3.55 13.97 -14.15
N LEU A 77 -3.44 12.68 -13.87
CA LEU A 77 -4.55 11.87 -13.32
C LEU A 77 -5.03 12.38 -11.96
N ILE A 78 -4.11 12.76 -11.06
CA ILE A 78 -4.47 13.37 -9.76
C ILE A 78 -5.25 14.67 -9.99
N ARG A 79 -4.77 15.54 -10.88
CA ARG A 79 -5.46 16.82 -11.18
C ARG A 79 -6.84 16.59 -11.78
N LEU A 80 -6.96 15.67 -12.74
CA LEU A 80 -8.24 15.30 -13.32
C LEU A 80 -9.20 14.79 -12.25
N ASN A 81 -8.76 13.90 -11.36
CA ASN A 81 -9.61 13.33 -10.31
C ASN A 81 -9.97 14.34 -9.19
N HIS A 82 -9.34 15.52 -9.16
CA HIS A 82 -9.67 16.58 -8.21
C HIS A 82 -10.69 17.59 -8.76
N THR A 83 -11.09 17.47 -10.03
CA THR A 83 -12.19 18.28 -10.59
C THR A 83 -13.54 17.69 -10.18
N ARG A 84 -14.64 18.42 -10.44
CA ARG A 84 -15.97 17.96 -10.03
C ARG A 84 -16.42 16.74 -10.82
N SER A 85 -16.16 16.73 -12.14
CA SER A 85 -16.64 15.68 -13.05
C SER A 85 -15.57 14.62 -13.38
N GLY A 86 -14.30 14.86 -13.05
CA GLY A 86 -13.20 13.96 -13.36
C GLY A 86 -13.31 12.54 -12.76
N PRO A 87 -13.73 12.36 -11.50
CA PRO A 87 -13.91 11.02 -10.90
C PRO A 87 -14.89 10.11 -11.66
N ASP A 88 -15.86 10.71 -12.36
CA ASP A 88 -16.83 9.96 -13.18
C ASP A 88 -16.14 9.27 -14.36
N LEU A 89 -15.04 9.84 -14.90
CA LEU A 89 -14.27 9.24 -15.99
C LEU A 89 -13.54 7.97 -15.55
N GLU A 90 -13.08 7.90 -14.30
CA GLU A 90 -12.46 6.70 -13.75
C GLU A 90 -13.50 5.58 -13.55
N THR A 91 -14.70 5.94 -13.07
CA THR A 91 -15.71 4.97 -12.61
C THR A 91 -16.77 4.59 -13.64
N CYS A 92 -16.91 5.34 -14.74
CA CYS A 92 -17.89 5.10 -15.80
C CYS A 92 -17.78 3.70 -16.46
N ASP A 93 -18.88 3.26 -17.09
CA ASP A 93 -18.94 2.05 -17.88
C ASP A 93 -18.58 2.33 -19.36
N CYS A 94 -17.62 1.57 -19.90
CA CYS A 94 -17.25 1.61 -21.32
C CYS A 94 -18.24 0.86 -22.22
N ALA A 95 -19.20 0.12 -21.64
CA ALA A 95 -20.12 -0.77 -22.33
C ALA A 95 -19.37 -1.78 -23.23
N ARG A 96 -19.37 -1.56 -24.56
CA ARG A 96 -18.69 -2.42 -25.54
C ARG A 96 -17.59 -1.70 -26.32
N ASP A 97 -17.21 -0.50 -25.90
CA ASP A 97 -16.17 0.29 -26.54
C ASP A 97 -14.79 -0.27 -26.16
N MET A 98 -14.13 -0.91 -27.12
CA MET A 98 -12.82 -1.53 -26.94
C MET A 98 -11.70 -0.52 -26.77
N GLU A 99 -11.83 0.69 -27.32
CA GLU A 99 -10.85 1.76 -27.14
C GLU A 99 -10.93 2.32 -25.72
N CYS A 100 -12.15 2.57 -25.23
CA CYS A 100 -12.38 2.96 -23.84
C CYS A 100 -11.84 1.91 -22.85
N LEU A 101 -12.17 0.63 -23.07
CA LEU A 101 -11.69 -0.48 -22.24
C LEU A 101 -10.15 -0.58 -22.27
N GLY A 102 -9.56 -0.43 -23.46
CA GLY A 102 -8.11 -0.44 -23.66
C GLY A 102 -7.43 0.70 -22.92
N ALA A 103 -7.91 1.93 -23.11
CA ALA A 103 -7.39 3.13 -22.45
C ALA A 103 -7.49 3.02 -20.93
N LYS A 104 -8.66 2.66 -20.38
CA LYS A 104 -8.83 2.46 -18.94
C LYS A 104 -7.85 1.43 -18.38
N ARG A 105 -7.70 0.28 -19.06
CA ARG A 105 -6.79 -0.77 -18.60
C ARG A 105 -5.32 -0.35 -18.68
N ALA A 106 -4.96 0.45 -19.69
CA ALA A 106 -3.59 0.93 -19.88
C ALA A 106 -3.15 1.96 -18.83
N VAL A 107 -4.08 2.80 -18.34
CA VAL A 107 -3.78 3.81 -17.31
C VAL A 107 -4.06 3.33 -15.90
N GLU A 108 -4.73 2.18 -15.73
CA GLU A 108 -5.04 1.59 -14.44
C GLU A 108 -3.84 1.46 -13.49
N PRO A 109 -2.63 1.05 -13.95
CA PRO A 109 -1.43 1.01 -13.12
C PRO A 109 -0.95 2.38 -12.64
N CYS A 110 -1.40 3.46 -13.27
CA CYS A 110 -1.03 4.83 -12.95
C CYS A 110 -2.00 5.49 -11.96
N LEU A 111 -3.13 4.84 -11.65
CA LEU A 111 -4.16 5.41 -10.80
C LEU A 111 -3.79 5.31 -9.31
N PRO A 112 -3.78 6.44 -8.58
CA PRO A 112 -3.47 6.48 -7.16
C PRO A 112 -4.67 6.04 -6.30
N ARG A 113 -5.02 4.75 -6.32
CA ARG A 113 -6.18 4.22 -5.60
C ARG A 113 -5.93 4.11 -4.10
N ARG A 114 -6.85 4.64 -3.29
CA ARG A 114 -6.87 4.38 -1.85
C ARG A 114 -7.33 2.95 -1.56
N HIS A 115 -6.79 2.37 -0.51
CA HIS A 115 -7.21 1.09 -0.01
C HIS A 115 -8.64 1.23 0.55
N PRO A 116 -9.59 0.39 0.14
CA PRO A 116 -10.94 0.42 0.69
C PRO A 116 -10.89 0.17 2.20
N SER A 117 -11.64 0.97 2.98
CA SER A 117 -11.65 0.85 4.45
C SER A 117 -12.27 -0.45 4.95
N ASP A 118 -13.00 -1.17 4.09
CA ASP A 118 -13.70 -2.43 4.36
C ASP A 118 -12.94 -3.69 3.90
N ALA A 119 -11.85 -3.54 3.13
CA ALA A 119 -11.11 -4.66 2.53
C ALA A 119 -10.24 -5.47 3.51
N GLY A 120 -10.32 -5.20 4.81
CA GLY A 120 -9.48 -5.81 5.85
C GLY A 120 -8.05 -5.27 5.81
N GLY A 121 -7.61 -4.62 6.88
CA GLY A 121 -6.33 -3.91 6.93
C GLY A 121 -6.50 -2.40 6.75
N ILE A 122 -5.40 -1.69 6.48
CA ILE A 122 -5.37 -0.23 6.35
C ILE A 122 -4.43 0.19 5.22
N GLY A 123 -4.84 1.20 4.45
CA GLY A 123 -3.98 1.85 3.46
C GLY A 123 -2.83 2.62 4.12
N CYS A 124 -1.69 2.71 3.44
CA CYS A 124 -0.56 3.46 3.94
C CYS A 124 -0.80 4.97 4.03
N MET A 125 -1.64 5.54 3.16
CA MET A 125 -2.06 6.93 3.31
C MET A 125 -2.81 7.16 4.63
N GLU A 126 -3.77 6.30 4.95
CA GLU A 126 -4.54 6.41 6.19
C GLU A 126 -3.67 6.10 7.42
N ALA A 127 -2.83 5.07 7.35
CA ALA A 127 -1.89 4.74 8.43
C ALA A 127 -0.93 5.91 8.72
N ARG A 128 -0.46 6.60 7.67
CA ARG A 128 0.39 7.78 7.78
C ARG A 128 -0.35 8.94 8.41
N GLN A 129 -1.57 9.24 7.98
CA GLN A 129 -2.39 10.28 8.60
C GLN A 129 -2.55 10.05 10.10
N ARG A 130 -2.92 8.83 10.53
CA ARG A 130 -3.05 8.49 11.96
C ARG A 130 -1.74 8.64 12.73
N CYS A 131 -0.60 8.37 12.10
CA CYS A 131 0.71 8.57 12.71
C CYS A 131 1.08 10.05 12.81
N GLU A 132 0.68 10.87 11.84
CA GLU A 132 0.92 12.32 11.85
C GLU A 132 0.04 13.04 12.90
N GLU A 133 -1.16 12.53 13.16
CA GLU A 133 -2.06 13.02 14.21
C GLU A 133 -1.61 12.62 15.63
N ASP A 134 -0.79 11.58 15.77
CA ASP A 134 -0.21 11.09 17.02
C ASP A 134 1.18 11.71 17.25
N SER A 135 1.36 12.46 18.34
CA SER A 135 2.60 13.23 18.56
C SER A 135 3.87 12.37 18.63
N ASP A 136 3.80 11.21 19.28
CA ASP A 136 4.94 10.34 19.47
C ASP A 136 5.30 9.63 18.15
N CYS A 137 4.28 9.18 17.42
CA CYS A 137 4.43 8.61 16.11
C CYS A 137 4.97 9.63 15.11
N HIS A 138 4.43 10.85 15.09
CA HIS A 138 4.87 11.93 14.22
C HIS A 138 6.35 12.28 14.43
N ALA A 139 6.80 12.35 15.69
CA ALA A 139 8.21 12.55 16.00
C ALA A 139 9.09 11.40 15.48
N SER A 140 8.65 10.15 15.66
CA SER A 140 9.34 8.98 15.15
C SER A 140 9.35 8.92 13.61
N LEU A 141 8.26 9.32 12.95
CA LEU A 141 8.14 9.39 11.50
C LEU A 141 9.10 10.45 10.92
N THR A 142 9.23 11.59 11.58
CA THR A 142 10.19 12.63 11.20
C THR A 142 11.63 12.12 11.31
N ALA A 143 11.95 11.39 12.40
CA ALA A 143 13.24 10.73 12.54
C ALA A 143 13.48 9.69 11.44
N TYR A 144 12.45 8.90 11.08
CA TYR A 144 12.52 7.93 9.99
C TYR A 144 12.85 8.58 8.65
N LEU A 145 12.13 9.64 8.27
CA LEU A 145 12.37 10.37 7.03
C LEU A 145 13.78 10.98 6.95
N SER A 146 14.32 11.45 8.08
CA SER A 146 15.67 12.04 8.12
C SER A 146 16.79 10.99 8.10
N TYR A 147 16.67 9.89 8.84
CA TYR A 147 17.75 8.91 9.00
C TYR A 147 17.74 7.78 7.97
N CYS A 148 16.61 7.56 7.30
CA CYS A 148 16.44 6.49 6.31
C CYS A 148 16.51 6.99 4.85
N GLY A 149 16.92 8.22 4.56
CA GLY A 149 17.02 8.72 3.18
C GLY A 149 17.87 7.84 2.25
N GLN A 150 18.94 7.21 2.77
CA GLN A 150 19.76 6.26 1.98
C GLN A 150 19.04 4.94 1.68
N LEU A 151 18.10 4.54 2.54
CA LEU A 151 17.25 3.37 2.33
C LEU A 151 16.25 3.63 1.21
N PHE A 152 15.62 4.81 1.17
CA PHE A 152 14.63 5.16 0.15
C PHE A 152 15.21 5.13 -1.26
N ASN A 153 16.49 5.49 -1.39
CA ASN A 153 17.24 5.45 -2.64
C ASN A 153 17.87 4.07 -2.93
N GLY A 154 17.53 3.03 -2.17
CA GLY A 154 18.03 1.66 -2.39
C GLY A 154 19.51 1.45 -2.11
N ARG A 155 20.16 2.31 -1.30
CA ARG A 155 21.61 2.25 -1.07
C ARG A 155 22.00 1.36 0.12
N LYS A 156 21.55 1.72 1.33
CA LYS A 156 21.86 0.94 2.54
C LYS A 156 20.86 1.22 3.66
N CYS A 157 20.68 0.23 4.53
CA CYS A 157 20.01 0.39 5.82
C CYS A 157 21.06 0.70 6.90
N SER A 158 21.24 1.97 7.24
CA SER A 158 22.20 2.37 8.28
C SER A 158 21.76 1.86 9.66
N SER A 159 22.71 1.66 10.59
CA SER A 159 22.40 1.30 11.98
C SER A 159 21.42 2.29 12.63
N LYS A 160 21.56 3.59 12.35
CA LYS A 160 20.66 4.64 12.83
C LYS A 160 19.26 4.52 12.24
N CYS A 161 19.16 4.25 10.93
CA CYS A 161 17.87 3.99 10.27
C CYS A 161 17.21 2.73 10.87
N LYS A 162 17.96 1.64 11.02
CA LYS A 162 17.47 0.39 11.60
C LYS A 162 16.93 0.56 13.02
N ALA A 163 17.65 1.29 13.88
CA ALA A 163 17.19 1.61 15.23
C ALA A 163 15.91 2.46 15.21
N THR A 164 15.81 3.41 14.27
CA THR A 164 14.61 4.25 14.10
C THR A 164 13.41 3.43 13.64
N ILE A 165 13.59 2.50 12.70
CA ILE A 165 12.55 1.57 12.27
C ILE A 165 12.07 0.72 13.46
N GLN A 166 13.00 0.17 14.25
CA GLN A 166 12.66 -0.61 15.44
C GLN A 166 11.86 0.22 16.45
N GLN A 167 12.28 1.46 16.72
CA GLN A 167 11.55 2.36 17.61
C GLN A 167 10.12 2.63 17.11
N MET A 168 9.97 2.89 15.81
CA MET A 168 8.65 3.16 15.22
C MET A 168 7.70 1.97 15.33
N LEU A 169 8.23 0.72 15.29
CA LEU A 169 7.43 -0.49 15.47
C LEU A 169 6.89 -0.69 16.88
N PHE A 170 7.47 -0.03 17.90
CA PHE A 170 6.92 -0.05 19.26
C PHE A 170 5.76 0.92 19.46
N ILE A 171 5.56 1.87 18.54
CA ILE A 171 4.45 2.83 18.58
C ILE A 171 3.25 2.22 17.85
N PRO A 172 2.04 2.19 18.43
CA PRO A 172 0.89 1.53 17.81
C PRO A 172 0.59 1.99 16.38
N ASN A 173 0.53 3.31 16.15
CA ASN A 173 0.32 3.89 14.83
C ASN A 173 1.55 3.70 13.91
N GLY A 174 2.77 3.62 14.47
CA GLY A 174 3.99 3.34 13.72
C GLY A 174 4.05 1.89 13.23
N ALA A 175 3.53 0.94 14.00
CA ALA A 175 3.38 -0.45 13.58
C ALA A 175 2.38 -0.59 12.40
N LEU A 176 1.37 0.29 12.32
CA LEU A 176 0.45 0.32 11.16
C LEU A 176 1.17 0.66 9.86
N LEU A 177 2.08 1.64 9.88
CA LEU A 177 2.87 2.05 8.72
C LEU A 177 3.73 0.91 8.15
N ASN A 178 4.19 -0.02 8.98
CA ASN A 178 4.95 -1.18 8.52
C ASN A 178 4.07 -2.22 7.80
N ARG A 179 2.82 -2.42 8.26
CA ARG A 179 1.92 -3.48 7.77
C ARG A 179 0.82 -3.02 6.81
N CYS A 180 0.72 -1.72 6.55
CA CYS A 180 -0.30 -1.15 5.66
C CYS A 180 -0.19 -1.69 4.23
N VAL A 181 -1.22 -1.48 3.40
CA VAL A 181 -1.16 -1.75 1.96
C VAL A 181 -0.80 -0.45 1.23
N CYS A 182 0.18 -0.48 0.34
CA CYS A 182 0.58 0.72 -0.41
C CYS A 182 -0.56 1.18 -1.31
N ASP A 183 -1.01 2.41 -1.11
CA ASP A 183 -2.20 2.97 -1.72
C ASP A 183 -2.07 4.49 -1.89
N GLY A 184 -3.05 5.08 -2.57
CA GLY A 184 -3.14 6.49 -2.86
C GLY A 184 -2.03 6.99 -3.77
N VAL A 185 -1.75 8.28 -3.64
CA VAL A 185 -0.80 9.02 -4.50
C VAL A 185 0.65 8.61 -4.27
N GLU A 186 0.96 8.14 -3.06
CA GLU A 186 2.31 7.73 -2.68
C GLU A 186 2.59 6.25 -3.00
N ARG A 187 1.64 5.52 -3.60
CA ARG A 187 1.75 4.07 -3.84
C ARG A 187 3.06 3.65 -4.55
N PRO A 188 3.48 4.24 -5.70
CA PRO A 188 4.71 3.80 -6.36
C PRO A 188 5.96 4.00 -5.49
N PHE A 189 5.99 5.09 -4.71
CA PHE A 189 7.09 5.35 -3.77
C PHE A 189 7.05 4.38 -2.58
N CYS A 190 5.87 4.14 -2.01
CA CYS A 190 5.65 3.21 -0.91
C CYS A 190 6.12 1.79 -1.25
N GLU A 191 5.77 1.28 -2.44
CA GLU A 191 6.16 -0.05 -2.89
C GLU A 191 7.69 -0.19 -2.96
N VAL A 192 8.38 0.80 -3.55
CA VAL A 192 9.84 0.85 -3.62
C VAL A 192 10.48 0.92 -2.23
N VAL A 193 9.94 1.75 -1.32
CA VAL A 193 10.49 1.88 0.04
C VAL A 193 10.32 0.58 0.82
N LYS A 194 9.16 -0.09 0.72
CA LYS A 194 8.94 -1.38 1.39
C LYS A 194 9.84 -2.47 0.84
N GLU A 195 10.05 -2.51 -0.47
CA GLU A 195 10.99 -3.44 -1.10
C GLU A 195 12.44 -3.17 -0.65
N ASN A 196 12.86 -1.90 -0.62
CA ASN A 196 14.18 -1.54 -0.10
C ASN A 196 14.34 -1.92 1.37
N MET A 197 13.32 -1.69 2.20
CA MET A 197 13.33 -2.06 3.60
C MET A 197 13.46 -3.57 3.79
N SER A 198 12.73 -4.38 3.02
CA SER A 198 12.82 -5.84 3.12
C SER A 198 14.18 -6.37 2.65
N LYS A 199 14.75 -5.79 1.58
CA LYS A 199 16.06 -6.20 1.03
C LYS A 199 17.25 -5.77 1.89
N LEU A 200 17.22 -4.53 2.37
CA LEU A 200 18.39 -3.88 2.98
C LEU A 200 18.39 -3.92 4.51
N CYS A 201 17.22 -4.02 5.13
CA CYS A 201 17.10 -4.04 6.60
C CYS A 201 16.81 -5.43 7.17
N ALA A 202 16.67 -6.47 6.34
CA ALA A 202 16.57 -7.85 6.81
C ALA A 202 17.72 -8.15 7.79
N ILE A 203 17.36 -8.65 8.97
CA ILE A 203 18.28 -8.89 10.07
C ILE A 203 19.12 -10.12 9.69
N GLY A 204 20.31 -9.90 9.11
CA GLY A 204 21.29 -10.92 8.79
C GLY A 204 22.65 -10.31 8.41
N ASP A 205 23.51 -10.10 9.41
CA ASP A 205 24.97 -10.14 9.36
C ASP A 205 25.75 -9.54 8.17
N ASP A 206 25.93 -8.21 8.08
CA ASP A 206 27.05 -7.68 7.28
C ASP A 206 27.64 -6.30 7.68
N GLU A 207 27.70 -5.96 8.97
CA GLU A 207 28.57 -4.86 9.43
C GLU A 207 29.39 -5.21 10.68
N ARG A 208 29.95 -6.43 10.71
CA ARG A 208 31.29 -6.65 11.30
C ARG A 208 32.35 -6.27 10.26
N LYS A 209 32.38 -5.00 9.86
CA LYS A 209 33.64 -4.38 9.38
C LYS A 209 34.23 -3.61 10.55
N CYS A 210 35.14 -4.32 11.23
CA CYS A 210 36.07 -3.75 12.18
C CYS A 210 36.86 -2.63 11.49
N SER A 211 36.52 -1.36 11.79
CA SER A 211 37.48 -0.28 11.62
C SER A 211 38.52 -0.44 12.73
N SER A 212 39.69 -0.91 12.31
CA SER A 212 40.92 -0.93 13.07
C SER A 212 41.23 0.47 13.64
N GLN A 213 40.84 0.72 14.88
CA GLN A 213 41.61 1.56 15.80
C GLN A 213 41.89 0.73 17.04
N ARG A 214 43.05 0.07 16.98
CA ARG A 214 43.71 -0.61 18.09
C ARG A 214 44.14 0.45 19.12
N THR A 215 43.22 0.87 19.99
CA THR A 215 43.60 1.43 21.30
C THR A 215 44.01 0.25 22.17
N LYS A 216 45.29 0.21 22.57
CA LYS A 216 45.84 -0.76 23.51
C LYS A 216 45.09 -0.66 24.84
N ALA A 217 44.12 -1.54 25.08
CA ALA A 217 43.70 -1.90 26.42
C ALA A 217 44.27 -3.30 26.71
N ARG A 218 45.32 -3.33 27.52
CA ARG A 218 45.89 -4.55 28.12
C ARG A 218 44.80 -5.14 29.02
N VAL A 219 44.24 -6.29 28.65
CA VAL A 219 43.47 -7.13 29.56
C VAL A 219 44.20 -8.46 29.67
N VAL A 220 44.76 -8.67 30.85
CA VAL A 220 45.37 -9.92 31.30
C VAL A 220 44.24 -10.93 31.49
N TRP A 221 44.28 -12.02 30.74
CA TRP A 221 43.58 -13.27 31.06
C TRP A 221 44.60 -14.41 30.99
N ASP A 222 45.64 -14.33 31.82
CA ASP A 222 46.35 -15.53 32.25
C ASP A 222 45.54 -16.18 33.37
N GLN A 223 45.39 -17.50 33.28
CA GLN A 223 44.83 -18.45 34.27
C GLN A 223 43.44 -19.03 33.91
N VAL A 224 43.45 -19.95 32.95
CA VAL A 224 42.55 -21.12 32.99
C VAL A 224 43.43 -22.38 32.98
N PRO A 225 43.40 -23.22 34.02
CA PRO A 225 44.15 -24.48 34.06
C PRO A 225 43.64 -25.46 33.00
N LYS A 226 44.57 -26.12 32.31
CA LYS A 226 44.29 -27.22 31.37
C LYS A 226 43.72 -28.42 32.14
N LEU A 227 42.46 -28.76 31.92
CA LEU A 227 41.89 -30.06 32.28
C LEU A 227 42.33 -31.09 31.24
N THR A 228 43.07 -32.10 31.68
CA THR A 228 43.51 -33.25 30.90
C THR A 228 42.35 -34.18 30.58
N GLU A 229 42.24 -34.59 29.31
CA GLU A 229 41.27 -35.57 28.82
C GLU A 229 41.53 -36.96 29.44
N ALA A 230 40.47 -37.63 29.92
CA ALA A 230 40.53 -39.00 30.42
C ALA A 230 40.20 -40.01 29.30
N PRO A 231 40.69 -41.27 29.36
CA PRO A 231 40.50 -42.24 28.27
C PRO A 231 39.10 -42.88 28.33
N VAL A 232 38.47 -42.98 27.16
CA VAL A 232 37.19 -43.67 26.94
C VAL A 232 37.39 -45.19 26.97
N ARG A 233 36.63 -45.91 27.81
CA ARG A 233 36.57 -47.39 27.81
C ARG A 233 35.60 -47.90 26.74
N PRO A 234 35.91 -49.00 26.03
CA PRO A 234 34.99 -49.63 25.09
C PRO A 234 33.87 -50.43 25.80
N PRO A 235 32.72 -50.65 25.13
CA PRO A 235 31.58 -51.38 25.69
C PRO A 235 31.81 -52.91 25.71
N PRO A 236 31.14 -53.65 26.60
CA PRO A 236 31.26 -55.10 26.69
C PRO A 236 30.53 -55.83 25.56
N SER A 237 31.11 -56.94 25.10
CA SER A 237 30.55 -57.87 24.13
C SER A 237 29.46 -58.75 24.77
N SER A 238 28.26 -58.70 24.18
CA SER A 238 27.19 -59.65 24.48
C SER A 238 27.48 -61.00 23.80
N SER A 239 27.81 -62.00 24.61
CA SER A 239 27.74 -63.42 24.23
C SER A 239 26.38 -63.94 24.66
N SER A 240 25.64 -64.59 23.76
CA SER A 240 24.52 -65.47 24.13
C SER A 240 24.37 -66.54 23.06
N LEU A 241 24.18 -67.77 23.56
CA LEU A 241 23.97 -69.02 22.85
C LEU A 241 22.77 -68.97 21.89
#